data_AF-A0A1D7QCC1-F1
#
_entry.id   AF-A0A1D7QCC1-F1
#
_cell.length_a   1.000
_cell.length_b   1.000
_cell.length_c   1.000
_cell.angle_alpha   90.00
_cell.angle_beta   90.00
_cell.angle_gamma   90.00
#
_symmetry.space_group_name_H-M   'P 1'
#
loop_
_entity.id
_entity.type
_entity.pdbx_description
1 polymer ?
#
loop_
_entity_poly.entity_id
_entity_poly.type
_entity_poly.pdbx_seq_one_letter_code
_entity_poly.pdbx_strand_id
1 'polypeptide(L)' 'MTIPELEDYFSGINLPQTLELYPGTKLNDVAQCVDTHLTVLKIYGNVRPYECFYDRLLKIKEMVEKEQENSEE' A
#
# COMPACT_ATOMS: atom_id res chain seq x y z
N MET A 1 8.05 8.64 3.71
CA MET A 1 8.48 7.41 4.40
C MET A 1 9.61 6.75 3.60
N THR A 2 10.52 6.03 4.22
CA THR A 2 11.47 5.16 3.48
C THR A 2 10.81 3.83 3.11
N ILE A 3 11.42 3.01 2.23
CA ILE A 3 10.90 1.66 1.93
C ILE A 3 10.81 0.79 3.21
N PRO A 4 11.84 0.74 4.09
CA PRO A 4 11.74 0.04 5.36
C PRO A 4 10.60 0.53 6.26
N GLU A 5 10.37 1.83 6.33
CA GLU A 5 9.26 2.40 7.12
C GLU A 5 7.89 1.97 6.59
N LEU A 6 7.73 1.83 5.27
CA LEU A 6 6.49 1.31 4.68
C LEU A 6 6.29 -0.16 5.02
N GLU A 7 7.36 -0.96 5.03
CA GLU A 7 7.30 -2.35 5.46
C GLU A 7 6.89 -2.50 6.90
N ASP A 8 7.54 -1.76 7.79
CA ASP A 8 7.23 -1.78 9.22
C ASP A 8 5.75 -1.41 9.44
N TYR A 9 5.28 -0.36 8.76
CA TYR A 9 3.87 0.05 8.82
C TYR A 9 2.91 -1.07 8.37
N PHE A 10 3.11 -1.63 7.17
CA PHE A 10 2.18 -2.64 6.63
C PHE A 10 2.24 -3.98 7.37
N SER A 11 3.37 -4.30 8.01
CA SER A 11 3.49 -5.49 8.87
C SER A 11 2.76 -5.35 10.21
N GLY A 12 2.54 -4.12 10.68
CA GLY A 12 1.95 -3.82 11.98
C GLY A 12 0.44 -3.62 11.98
N ILE A 13 -0.22 -3.69 10.82
CA ILE A 13 -1.66 -3.43 10.69
C ILE A 13 -2.41 -4.61 10.06
N ASN A 14 -3.71 -4.69 10.34
CA ASN A 14 -4.60 -5.58 9.61
C ASN A 14 -5.02 -4.90 8.31
N LEU A 15 -4.61 -5.47 7.18
CA LEU A 15 -5.02 -5.01 5.86
C LEU A 15 -6.41 -5.55 5.50
N PRO A 16 -7.30 -4.72 4.92
CA PRO A 16 -8.57 -5.22 4.40
C PRO A 16 -8.33 -6.17 3.24
N GLN A 17 -9.21 -7.16 3.05
CA GLN A 17 -9.10 -8.07 1.90
C GLN A 17 -9.18 -7.30 0.57
N THR A 18 -10.07 -6.30 0.50
CA THR A 18 -10.29 -5.49 -0.69
C THR A 18 -10.32 -4.02 -0.35
N LEU A 19 -9.84 -3.17 -1.26
CA LEU A 19 -9.76 -1.71 -1.08
C LEU A 19 -10.08 -1.01 -2.38
N GLU A 20 -11.01 -0.05 -2.37
CA GLU A 20 -11.19 0.85 -3.52
C GLU A 20 -10.12 1.94 -3.47
N LEU A 21 -9.18 1.92 -4.43
CA LEU A 21 -8.03 2.82 -4.43
C LEU A 21 -8.32 4.15 -5.13
N TYR A 22 -9.12 4.07 -6.20
CA TYR A 22 -9.66 5.19 -6.98
C TYR A 22 -11.07 4.82 -7.43
N PRO A 23 -11.92 5.78 -7.80
CA PRO A 23 -13.24 5.48 -8.35
C PRO A 23 -13.15 4.46 -9.49
N GLY A 24 -13.77 3.29 -9.29
CA GLY A 24 -13.78 2.20 -10.28
C GLY A 24 -12.50 1.36 -10.34
N THR A 25 -11.52 1.59 -9.45
CA THR A 25 -10.32 0.78 -9.31
C THR A 25 -10.31 0.11 -7.94
N LYS A 26 -10.64 -1.19 -7.92
CA LYS A 26 -10.66 -2.00 -6.70
C LYS A 26 -9.48 -2.98 -6.67
N LEU A 27 -8.77 -2.98 -5.55
CA LEU A 27 -7.83 -4.05 -5.18
C LEU A 27 -8.65 -5.18 -4.55
N ASN A 28 -8.51 -6.39 -5.09
CA ASN A 28 -9.20 -7.58 -4.56
C ASN A 28 -8.35 -8.37 -3.55
N ASP A 29 -7.06 -8.06 -3.50
CA ASP A 29 -6.11 -8.60 -2.54
C ASP A 29 -5.09 -7.50 -2.22
N VAL A 30 -5.31 -6.78 -1.12
CA VAL A 30 -4.47 -5.65 -0.71
C VAL A 30 -3.11 -6.15 -0.23
N ALA A 31 -3.09 -7.25 0.53
CA ALA A 31 -1.86 -7.83 1.07
C ALA A 31 -0.92 -8.27 -0.06
N GLN A 32 -1.43 -9.00 -1.05
CA GLN A 32 -0.64 -9.40 -2.22
C GLN A 32 -0.14 -8.18 -3.01
N CYS A 33 -0.96 -7.14 -3.13
CA CYS A 33 -0.58 -5.91 -3.82
C CYS A 33 0.60 -5.23 -3.10
N VAL A 34 0.49 -5.04 -1.78
CA VAL A 34 1.54 -4.43 -0.95
C VAL A 34 2.84 -5.24 -1.04
N ASP A 35 2.78 -6.55 -0.85
CA ASP A 35 3.97 -7.43 -0.90
C ASP A 35 4.69 -7.36 -2.26
N THR A 36 3.93 -7.40 -3.35
CA THR A 36 4.48 -7.30 -4.71
C THR A 36 5.19 -5.96 -4.91
N HIS A 37 4.58 -4.85 -4.45
CA HIS A 37 5.14 -3.51 -4.64
C HIS A 37 6.40 -3.29 -3.79
N LEU A 38 6.39 -3.75 -2.53
CA LEU A 38 7.55 -3.71 -1.65
C LEU A 38 8.71 -4.54 -2.21
N THR A 39 8.42 -5.75 -2.70
CA THR A 39 9.42 -6.61 -3.35
C THR A 39 10.05 -5.94 -4.56
N VAL A 40 9.25 -5.33 -5.44
CA VAL A 40 9.75 -4.60 -6.60
C VAL A 40 10.63 -3.42 -6.18
N LEU A 41 10.22 -2.65 -5.18
CA LEU A 41 11.00 -1.50 -4.68
C LEU A 41 12.28 -1.92 -3.98
N LYS A 42 12.31 -3.07 -3.30
CA LYS A 42 13.55 -3.61 -2.73
C LYS A 42 14.57 -3.99 -3.79
N ILE A 43 14.11 -4.52 -4.93
CA ILE A 43 15.01 -4.97 -6.01
C ILE A 43 15.44 -3.79 -6.89
N TYR A 44 14.51 -2.87 -7.20
CA TYR A 44 14.70 -1.85 -8.25
C TYR A 44 14.46 -0.39 -7.80
N GLY A 45 14.12 -0.14 -6.53
CA GLY A 45 13.62 1.16 -6.04
C GLY A 45 14.57 2.34 -6.16
N ASN A 46 15.84 2.11 -6.52
CA ASN A 46 16.81 3.17 -6.82
C ASN A 46 16.68 3.70 -8.26
N VAL A 47 15.73 3.21 -9.05
CA VAL A 47 15.54 3.62 -10.45
C VAL A 47 14.18 4.26 -10.66
N ARG A 48 14.18 5.43 -11.30
CA ARG A 48 13.02 6.31 -11.54
C ARG A 48 11.73 5.61 -12.03
N PRO A 49 11.77 4.60 -12.94
CA PRO A 49 10.54 3.94 -13.41
C PRO A 49 9.73 3.24 -12.33
N TYR A 50 10.33 2.93 -11.18
CA TYR A 50 9.68 2.19 -10.10
C TYR A 50 9.09 3.11 -9.02
N GLU A 51 9.21 4.44 -9.15
CA GLU A 51 8.60 5.42 -8.24
C GLU A 51 7.07 5.24 -8.15
N CYS A 52 6.41 4.82 -9.23
CA CYS A 52 4.97 4.59 -9.23
C CYS A 52 4.52 3.48 -8.26
N PHE A 53 5.38 2.50 -7.96
CA PHE A 53 5.08 1.46 -6.98
C PHE A 53 5.09 2.04 -5.56
N TYR A 54 6.00 2.99 -5.31
CA TYR A 54 6.08 3.70 -4.04
C TYR A 54 4.85 4.60 -3.84
N ASP A 55 4.46 5.36 -4.87
CA ASP A 55 3.25 6.19 -4.83
C ASP A 55 1.99 5.35 -4.58
N ARG A 56 1.92 4.15 -5.18
CA ARG A 56 0.82 3.21 -4.96
C ARG A 56 0.73 2.76 -3.50
N LEU A 57 1.86 2.44 -2.87
CA LEU A 57 1.91 2.06 -1.45
C LEU A 57 1.46 3.20 -0.54
N LEU A 58 1.90 4.43 -0.80
CA LEU A 58 1.43 5.59 -0.06
C LEU A 58 -0.09 5.77 -0.21
N LYS A 59 -0.64 5.56 -1.41
CA LYS A 59 -2.07 5.66 -1.62
C LYS A 59 -2.85 4.57 -0.88
N ILE A 60 -2.35 3.34 -0.88
CA ILE A 60 -2.96 2.23 -0.14
C ILE A 60 -3.00 2.58 1.36
N LYS A 61 -1.88 3.06 1.91
CA LYS A 61 -1.82 3.53 3.32
C LYS A 61 -2.90 4.57 3.61
N GLU A 62 -2.98 5.63 2.81
CA GLU A 62 -3.97 6.71 2.99
C GLU A 62 -5.41 6.17 3.01
N MET A 63 -5.72 5.21 2.13
CA MET A 63 -7.07 4.66 2.02
C MET A 63 -7.38 3.67 3.17
N VAL A 64 -6.41 2.88 3.61
CA VAL A 64 -6.56 1.99 4.76
C VAL A 64 -6.78 2.78 6.06
N GLU A 65 -6.03 3.86 6.26
CA GLU A 65 -6.21 4.74 7.43
C GLU A 65 -7.63 5.33 7.46
N LYS A 66 -8.13 5.79 6.31
CA LYS A 66 -9.52 6.29 6.19
C LYS A 66 -10.57 5.22 6.47
N GLU A 67 -10.40 4.00 5.96
CA GLU A 67 -11.35 2.91 6.24
C GLU A 67 -11.38 2.53 7.72
N GLN A 68 -10.22 2.58 8.39
CA GLN A 68 -10.12 2.31 9.83
C GLN A 68 -10.76 3.42 10.66
N GLU A 69 -10.51 4.69 10.34
CA GLU A 69 -11.17 5.84 10.98
C GLU A 69 -12.69 5.76 10.83
N ASN A 70 -13.20 5.42 9.64
CA ASN A 70 -14.63 5.28 9.38
C ASN A 70 -15.29 4.05 10.04
N SER A 71 -14.50 3.07 10.53
CA SER A 71 -15.01 1.88 11.19
C SER A 71 -15.16 2.05 12.71
N GLU A 72 -14.67 3.17 13.26
CA GLU A 72 -14.74 3.51 14.70
C GLU A 72 -15.87 4.50 15.05
N GLU A 73 -16.70 4.91 14.09
CA GLU A 73 -17.98 5.65 14.27
C GLU A 73 -19.22 4.75 14.24
#